data_AF-A0A7V9JS40-F1
#
_entry.id   AF-A0A7V9JS40-F1
#
_cell.length_a   1.000
_cell.length_b   1.000
_cell.length_c   1.000
_cell.angle_alpha   90.00
_cell.angle_beta   90.00
_cell.angle_gamma   90.00
#
_symmetry.space_group_name_H-M   'P 1'
#
loop_
_entity.id
_entity.type
_entity.pdbx_description
1 polymer ?
#
loop_
_entity_poly.entity_id
_entity_poly.type
_entity_poly.pdbx_seq_one_letter_code
_entity_poly.pdbx_strand_id
1 'polypeptide(L)'
;MAEPDPADLAALAGDMQKLANNGEFNPFSLFAEAMEFHSVFLAPFSPSLTRAIERFVATGDGPLLQAVESLRSQGLTDPDARIRAREMFTAARGMCVVVMSGGMTLETIPQLFYGHLSPDWRSHAISSCGETFTGKDGLRAALDDLDAKARGGTMWPGLVAGPQAGSNLLGYWLELASGVVASVDEGILPVSRERLADLAHWTAAAAASLLEQGKHADADDLGALARCRLLAGEAEEATRLLDTIIARTGEDAVDDEHLLELIQHAANACARHAKGSVGAEWLERSLPTIEARLGRSYDAVLVLFKLLAGIQASPEKLVAVAGMLQERDRKSFKNDLMREPLWVVHAEDPGEVLDTNAAAAVIGRSSTFIAKRLEQGTIPCHRRGEQVRIPARGLAAWKAVMETYKLID
;
A
#
# COMPACT_ATOMS: atom_id res chain seq x y z
N MET A 1 -5.70 14.35 -36.95
CA MET A 1 -5.39 12.91 -36.88
C MET A 1 -6.05 12.27 -38.09
N ALA A 2 -5.27 11.66 -38.99
CA ALA A 2 -5.82 10.91 -40.11
C ALA A 2 -6.50 9.64 -39.56
N GLU A 3 -7.71 9.34 -40.03
CA GLU A 3 -8.35 8.05 -39.74
C GLU A 3 -7.48 6.92 -40.31
N PRO A 4 -7.20 5.87 -39.52
CA PRO A 4 -6.43 4.73 -40.01
C PRO A 4 -7.16 4.05 -41.17
N ASP A 5 -6.40 3.69 -42.22
CA ASP A 5 -6.93 3.05 -43.42
C ASP A 5 -7.62 1.72 -43.04
N PRO A 6 -8.88 1.50 -43.46
CA PRO A 6 -9.59 0.24 -43.24
C PRO A 6 -8.82 -1.01 -43.71
N ALA A 7 -7.95 -0.86 -44.71
CA ALA A 7 -7.08 -1.94 -45.18
C ALA A 7 -6.00 -2.31 -44.15
N ASP A 8 -5.44 -1.33 -43.44
CA ASP A 8 -4.43 -1.54 -42.39
C ASP A 8 -5.06 -2.19 -41.15
N LEU A 9 -6.29 -1.80 -40.81
CA LEU A 9 -7.05 -2.43 -39.73
C LEU A 9 -7.42 -3.89 -40.05
N ALA A 10 -7.76 -4.18 -41.30
CA ALA A 10 -8.06 -5.55 -41.74
C ALA A 10 -6.80 -6.43 -41.80
N ALA A 11 -5.65 -5.87 -42.19
CA ALA A 11 -4.36 -6.57 -42.17
C ALA A 11 -3.93 -6.90 -40.74
N LEU A 12 -4.02 -5.93 -39.83
CA LEU A 12 -3.75 -6.12 -38.40
C LEU A 12 -4.64 -7.21 -37.79
N ALA A 13 -5.95 -7.18 -38.07
CA ALA A 13 -6.89 -8.20 -37.61
C ALA A 13 -6.55 -9.59 -38.17
N GLY A 14 -6.13 -9.67 -39.44
CA GLY A 14 -5.70 -10.91 -40.07
C GLY A 14 -4.43 -11.50 -39.44
N ASP A 15 -3.48 -10.66 -39.05
CA ASP A 15 -2.22 -11.10 -38.41
C ASP A 15 -2.44 -11.49 -36.94
N MET A 16 -3.31 -10.79 -36.22
CA MET A 16 -3.76 -11.18 -34.87
C MET A 16 -4.48 -12.55 -34.87
N GLN A 17 -5.32 -12.80 -35.88
CA GLN A 17 -6.01 -14.10 -36.03
C GLN A 17 -5.03 -15.24 -36.34
N LYS A 18 -3.98 -15.00 -37.13
CA LYS A 18 -2.94 -15.99 -37.41
C LYS A 18 -2.12 -16.34 -36.18
N LEU A 19 -1.74 -15.35 -35.37
CA LEU A 19 -1.03 -15.57 -34.11
C LEU A 19 -1.88 -16.37 -33.12
N ALA A 20 -3.20 -16.09 -33.06
CA ALA A 20 -4.14 -16.78 -32.18
C ALA A 20 -4.32 -18.26 -32.57
N ASN A 21 -4.34 -18.55 -33.86
CA ASN A 21 -4.47 -19.91 -34.37
C ASN A 21 -3.21 -20.77 -34.15
N ASN A 22 -2.04 -20.15 -33.96
CA ASN A 22 -0.78 -20.85 -33.69
C ASN A 22 -0.52 -21.08 -32.19
N GLY A 23 -1.40 -20.64 -31.30
CA GLY A 23 -1.21 -20.75 -29.85
C GLY A 23 -0.15 -19.81 -29.26
N GLU A 24 0.39 -18.89 -30.07
CA GLU A 24 1.43 -17.92 -29.68
C GLU A 24 0.87 -16.54 -29.36
N PHE A 25 -0.43 -16.29 -29.56
CA PHE A 25 -1.05 -15.02 -29.23
C PHE A 25 -1.41 -14.94 -27.76
N ASN A 26 -0.57 -14.22 -27.01
CA ASN A 26 -0.98 -13.62 -25.76
C ASN A 26 -1.35 -12.15 -26.03
N PRO A 27 -2.64 -11.76 -26.07
CA PRO A 27 -3.01 -10.36 -26.26
C PRO A 27 -2.42 -9.45 -25.16
N PHE A 28 -2.07 -10.01 -23.99
CA PHE A 28 -1.43 -9.27 -22.90
C PHE A 28 0.06 -9.02 -23.12
N SER A 29 0.76 -9.75 -24.00
CA SER A 29 2.16 -9.44 -24.33
C SER A 29 2.33 -8.21 -25.23
N LEU A 30 1.24 -7.71 -25.83
CA LEU A 30 1.21 -6.40 -26.49
C LEU A 30 1.07 -5.23 -25.50
N PHE A 31 0.63 -5.51 -24.27
CA PHE A 31 0.46 -4.51 -23.19
C PHE A 31 1.50 -4.65 -22.08
N ALA A 32 2.18 -5.79 -21.98
CA ALA A 32 3.31 -5.98 -21.08
C ALA A 32 4.58 -5.43 -21.73
N GLU A 33 4.89 -4.16 -21.46
CA GLU A 33 6.22 -3.65 -21.75
C GLU A 33 7.28 -4.53 -21.07
N ALA A 34 8.38 -4.78 -21.77
CA ALA A 34 9.47 -5.58 -21.23
C ALA A 34 10.02 -4.90 -19.98
N MET A 35 10.15 -5.64 -18.88
CA MET A 35 10.76 -5.13 -17.66
C MET A 35 12.24 -4.82 -17.92
N GLU A 36 12.62 -3.56 -17.75
CA GLU A 36 13.99 -3.07 -17.91
C GLU A 36 14.64 -2.84 -16.55
N PHE A 37 15.98 -2.89 -16.54
CA PHE A 37 16.74 -2.59 -15.34
C PHE A 37 16.68 -1.09 -15.02
N HIS A 38 16.09 -0.75 -13.87
CA HIS A 38 15.93 0.63 -13.42
C HIS A 38 17.10 1.07 -12.54
N SER A 39 17.31 0.38 -11.43
CA SER A 39 18.33 0.71 -10.43
C SER A 39 18.59 -0.45 -9.47
N VAL A 40 19.65 -0.36 -8.69
CA VAL A 40 19.91 -1.23 -7.54
C VAL A 40 20.32 -0.38 -6.34
N PHE A 41 19.86 -0.75 -5.14
CA PHE A 41 20.27 -0.08 -3.91
C PHE A 41 20.49 -1.05 -2.75
N LEU A 42 21.24 -0.61 -1.75
CA LEU A 42 21.40 -1.29 -0.46
C LEU A 42 20.57 -0.57 0.59
N ALA A 43 19.66 -1.27 1.25
CA ALA A 43 18.77 -0.72 2.27
C ALA A 43 18.81 -1.53 3.57
N PRO A 44 18.50 -0.91 4.74
CA PRO A 44 18.22 -1.66 5.96
C PRO A 44 16.98 -2.55 5.78
N PHE A 45 16.75 -3.51 6.68
CA PHE A 45 15.49 -4.25 6.68
C PHE A 45 14.31 -3.33 6.99
N SER A 46 13.21 -3.49 6.26
CA SER A 46 11.93 -2.90 6.64
C SER A 46 11.43 -3.55 7.94
N PRO A 47 10.53 -2.88 8.70
CA PRO A 47 9.94 -3.45 9.92
C PRO A 47 9.19 -4.78 9.68
N SER A 48 8.58 -4.95 8.49
CA SER A 48 7.97 -6.21 8.04
C SER A 48 9.03 -7.31 7.86
N LEU A 49 10.12 -7.02 7.15
CA LEU A 49 11.19 -7.98 6.90
C LEU A 49 11.91 -8.39 8.19
N THR A 50 12.18 -7.46 9.10
CA THR A 50 12.78 -7.76 10.41
C THR A 50 11.93 -8.79 11.16
N ARG A 51 10.62 -8.53 11.31
CA ARG A 51 9.69 -9.46 11.97
C ARG A 51 9.59 -10.81 11.25
N ALA A 52 9.62 -10.79 9.92
CA ALA A 52 9.58 -12.02 9.12
C ALA A 52 10.84 -12.87 9.34
N ILE A 53 12.03 -12.26 9.32
CA ILE A 53 13.31 -12.93 9.57
C ILE A 53 13.34 -13.52 10.99
N GLU A 54 12.96 -12.74 12.02
CA GLU A 54 12.88 -13.22 13.40
C GLU A 54 11.98 -14.44 13.52
N ARG A 55 10.80 -14.41 12.90
CA ARG A 55 9.87 -15.53 12.86
C ARG A 55 10.48 -16.75 12.15
N PHE A 56 11.07 -16.58 10.97
CA PHE A 56 11.65 -17.69 10.21
C PHE A 56 12.83 -18.35 10.93
N VAL A 57 13.69 -17.55 11.58
CA VAL A 57 14.78 -18.08 12.40
C VAL A 57 14.24 -18.86 13.61
N ALA A 58 13.17 -18.38 14.24
CA ALA A 58 12.55 -19.03 15.38
C ALA A 58 11.85 -20.35 15.02
N THR A 59 10.99 -20.35 13.99
CA THR A 59 10.18 -21.54 13.63
C THR A 59 10.94 -22.51 12.72
N GLY A 60 11.92 -22.03 11.95
CA GLY A 60 12.65 -22.82 10.96
C GLY A 60 11.90 -23.02 9.64
N ASP A 61 10.84 -22.25 9.39
CA ASP A 61 9.99 -22.37 8.20
C ASP A 61 10.29 -21.30 7.12
N GLY A 62 9.52 -21.34 6.03
CA GLY A 62 9.55 -20.31 4.99
C GLY A 62 10.83 -20.34 4.15
N PRO A 63 11.41 -19.17 3.79
CA PRO A 63 12.64 -19.09 2.99
C PRO A 63 13.84 -19.84 3.61
N LEU A 64 13.83 -20.04 4.94
CA LEU A 64 14.87 -20.79 5.61
C LEU A 64 14.89 -22.27 5.18
N LEU A 65 13.72 -22.87 4.90
CA LEU A 65 13.63 -24.25 4.39
C LEU A 65 14.31 -24.38 3.03
N GLN A 66 14.08 -23.43 2.12
CA GLN A 66 14.71 -23.42 0.80
C GLN A 66 16.24 -23.27 0.92
N ALA A 67 16.72 -22.44 1.85
CA ALA A 67 18.16 -22.33 2.12
C ALA A 67 18.74 -23.65 2.68
N VAL A 68 18.01 -24.34 3.57
CA VAL A 68 18.41 -25.65 4.10
C VAL A 68 18.47 -26.68 2.98
N GLU A 69 17.46 -26.75 2.11
CA GLU A 69 17.43 -27.66 0.96
C GLU A 69 18.59 -27.39 -0.01
N SER A 70 18.88 -26.12 -0.29
CA SER A 70 20.02 -25.72 -1.12
C SER A 70 21.36 -26.17 -0.51
N LEU A 71 21.58 -25.92 0.79
CA LEU A 71 22.80 -26.36 1.49
C LEU A 71 22.93 -27.88 1.55
N ARG A 72 21.81 -28.60 1.71
CA ARG A 72 21.79 -30.07 1.62
C ARG A 72 22.17 -30.56 0.24
N SER A 73 21.70 -29.91 -0.82
CA SER A 73 22.07 -30.23 -2.20
C SER A 73 23.56 -30.01 -2.48
N GLN A 74 24.20 -29.12 -1.70
CA GLN A 74 25.64 -28.86 -1.72
C GLN A 74 26.45 -29.84 -0.83
N GLY A 75 25.80 -30.85 -0.24
CA GLY A 75 26.46 -31.93 0.50
C GLY A 75 26.54 -31.74 2.01
N LEU A 76 25.89 -30.71 2.59
CA LEU A 76 25.81 -30.57 4.05
C LEU A 76 24.78 -31.56 4.65
N THR A 77 25.05 -31.99 5.88
CA THR A 77 24.09 -32.78 6.65
C THR A 77 22.87 -31.93 7.03
N ASP A 78 21.71 -32.54 7.30
CA ASP A 78 20.50 -31.79 7.67
C ASP A 78 20.70 -30.89 8.92
N PRO A 79 21.36 -31.36 10.02
CA PRO A 79 21.67 -30.49 11.16
C PRO A 79 22.57 -29.30 10.79
N ASP A 80 23.64 -29.54 10.03
CA ASP A 80 24.60 -28.50 9.66
C ASP A 80 23.98 -27.48 8.68
N ALA A 81 23.16 -27.95 7.75
CA ALA A 81 22.43 -27.10 6.82
C ALA A 81 21.44 -26.19 7.55
N ARG A 82 20.73 -26.70 8.57
CA ARG A 82 19.83 -25.89 9.41
C ARG A 82 20.57 -24.83 10.23
N ILE A 83 21.69 -25.20 10.86
CA ILE A 83 22.52 -24.26 11.63
C ILE A 83 23.02 -23.17 10.70
N ARG A 84 23.62 -23.55 9.56
CA ARG A 84 24.20 -22.61 8.61
C ARG A 84 23.16 -21.71 7.94
N ALA A 85 21.98 -22.23 7.61
CA ALA A 85 20.88 -21.41 7.10
C ALA A 85 20.42 -20.37 8.14
N ARG A 86 20.30 -20.75 9.42
CA ARG A 86 19.99 -19.80 10.50
C ARG A 86 21.07 -18.73 10.64
N GLU A 87 22.34 -19.12 10.66
CA GLU A 87 23.48 -18.20 10.71
C GLU A 87 23.46 -17.22 9.53
N MET A 88 23.14 -17.67 8.32
CA MET A 88 22.98 -16.78 7.17
C MET A 88 21.89 -15.73 7.42
N PHE A 89 20.67 -16.13 7.79
CA PHE A 89 19.60 -15.16 8.03
C PHE A 89 19.92 -14.20 9.19
N THR A 90 20.61 -14.67 10.24
CA THR A 90 21.04 -13.83 11.38
C THR A 90 22.20 -12.88 11.03
N ALA A 91 23.10 -13.28 10.13
CA ALA A 91 24.27 -12.47 9.75
C ALA A 91 23.94 -11.37 8.71
N ALA A 92 22.77 -11.43 8.07
CA ALA A 92 22.35 -10.44 7.11
C ALA A 92 22.14 -9.07 7.80
N ARG A 93 22.62 -8.00 7.14
CA ARG A 93 22.60 -6.62 7.65
C ARG A 93 21.52 -5.75 7.01
N GLY A 94 20.91 -6.24 5.93
CA GLY A 94 19.89 -5.51 5.17
C GLY A 94 19.59 -6.23 3.85
N MET A 95 19.12 -5.46 2.89
CA MET A 95 18.75 -5.94 1.55
C MET A 95 19.57 -5.24 0.47
N CYS A 96 19.94 -5.98 -0.56
CA CYS A 96 20.25 -5.44 -1.88
C CYS A 96 19.02 -5.64 -2.75
N VAL A 97 18.51 -4.53 -3.30
CA VAL A 97 17.22 -4.51 -3.99
C VAL A 97 17.46 -4.08 -5.42
N VAL A 98 17.25 -5.01 -6.35
CA VAL A 98 17.22 -4.70 -7.79
C VAL A 98 15.80 -4.23 -8.12
N VAL A 99 15.68 -3.06 -8.71
CA VAL A 99 14.42 -2.49 -9.20
C VAL A 99 14.37 -2.65 -10.70
N MET A 100 13.23 -3.13 -11.19
CA MET A 100 12.91 -3.22 -12.60
C MET A 100 11.66 -2.38 -12.87
N SER A 101 11.60 -1.77 -14.04
CA SER A 101 10.47 -0.96 -14.49
C SER A 101 10.03 -1.39 -15.88
N GLY A 102 8.73 -1.48 -16.11
CA GLY A 102 8.14 -1.72 -17.44
C GLY A 102 6.74 -1.13 -17.49
N GLY A 103 6.47 -0.25 -18.45
CA GLY A 103 5.25 0.54 -18.51
C GLY A 103 4.99 1.28 -17.20
N MET A 104 3.81 1.07 -16.64
CA MET A 104 3.38 1.65 -15.36
C MET A 104 3.66 0.76 -14.15
N THR A 105 4.53 -0.26 -14.28
CA THR A 105 4.79 -1.24 -13.23
C THR A 105 6.24 -1.27 -12.75
N LEU A 106 6.40 -1.36 -11.43
CA LEU A 106 7.67 -1.63 -10.76
C LEU A 106 7.67 -3.03 -10.16
N GLU A 107 8.80 -3.71 -10.33
CA GLU A 107 9.09 -4.96 -9.64
C GLU A 107 10.42 -4.90 -8.92
N THR A 108 10.53 -5.69 -7.86
CA THR A 108 11.78 -5.81 -7.09
C THR A 108 12.23 -7.25 -6.95
N ILE A 109 13.55 -7.42 -6.98
CA ILE A 109 14.23 -8.68 -6.65
C ILE A 109 15.12 -8.40 -5.43
N PRO A 110 14.55 -8.53 -4.22
CA PRO A 110 15.26 -8.25 -2.99
C PRO A 110 16.11 -9.46 -2.57
N GLN A 111 17.38 -9.22 -2.20
CA GLN A 111 18.35 -10.24 -1.82
C GLN A 111 19.03 -9.87 -0.50
N LEU A 112 19.34 -10.85 0.35
CA LEU A 112 20.02 -10.59 1.63
C LEU A 112 21.42 -10.01 1.39
N PHE A 113 21.70 -8.91 2.09
CA PHE A 113 23.01 -8.25 2.07
C PHE A 113 23.78 -8.51 3.36
N TYR A 114 25.03 -8.97 3.24
CA TYR A 114 25.88 -9.40 4.35
C TYR A 114 26.99 -8.39 4.71
N GLY A 115 26.85 -7.14 4.27
CA GLY A 115 27.85 -6.08 4.54
C GLY A 115 28.99 -6.00 3.54
N HIS A 116 29.02 -6.83 2.50
CA HIS A 116 30.03 -6.79 1.44
C HIS A 116 29.45 -7.32 0.12
N LEU A 117 29.97 -6.84 -1.02
CA LEU A 117 29.55 -7.25 -2.37
C LEU A 117 30.67 -8.02 -3.07
N SER A 118 30.96 -9.24 -2.60
CA SER A 118 32.01 -10.07 -3.20
C SER A 118 31.71 -10.39 -4.67
N PRO A 119 32.73 -10.70 -5.50
CA PRO A 119 32.51 -11.09 -6.90
C PRO A 119 31.52 -12.25 -7.07
N ASP A 120 31.60 -13.25 -6.19
CA ASP A 120 30.71 -14.41 -6.20
C ASP A 120 29.27 -14.02 -5.84
N TRP A 121 29.11 -13.19 -4.80
CA TRP A 121 27.79 -12.69 -4.40
C TRP A 121 27.15 -11.87 -5.53
N ARG A 122 27.91 -10.99 -6.20
CA ARG A 122 27.40 -10.18 -7.32
C ARG A 122 27.00 -11.04 -8.51
N SER A 123 27.79 -12.06 -8.82
CA SER A 123 27.47 -13.03 -9.87
C SER A 123 26.17 -13.79 -9.56
N HIS A 124 26.00 -14.22 -8.31
CA HIS A 124 24.76 -14.82 -7.85
C HIS A 124 23.58 -13.83 -7.93
N ALA A 125 23.78 -12.57 -7.52
CA ALA A 125 22.74 -11.57 -7.54
C ALA A 125 22.19 -11.28 -8.94
N ILE A 126 23.07 -11.26 -9.95
CA ILE A 126 22.68 -11.15 -11.36
C ILE A 126 21.95 -12.41 -11.83
N SER A 127 22.41 -13.60 -11.44
CA SER A 127 21.76 -14.87 -11.78
C SER A 127 20.34 -14.96 -11.23
N SER A 128 20.09 -14.40 -10.03
CA SER A 128 18.77 -14.37 -9.39
C SER A 128 17.74 -13.55 -10.16
N CYS A 129 18.16 -12.68 -11.08
CA CYS A 129 17.26 -11.96 -11.98
C CYS A 129 16.69 -12.84 -13.11
N GLY A 130 17.18 -14.06 -13.26
CA GLY A 130 16.71 -15.02 -14.27
C GLY A 130 17.52 -14.99 -15.56
N GLU A 131 17.42 -16.08 -16.33
CA GLU A 131 18.22 -16.28 -17.53
C GLU A 131 17.87 -15.30 -18.66
N THR A 132 16.59 -14.88 -18.72
CA THR A 132 16.05 -13.97 -19.74
C THR A 132 16.22 -12.48 -19.39
N PHE A 133 16.79 -12.15 -18.24
CA PHE A 133 17.05 -10.76 -17.86
C PHE A 133 18.06 -10.12 -18.82
N THR A 134 17.65 -9.07 -19.53
CA THR A 134 18.46 -8.39 -20.55
C THR A 134 19.43 -7.37 -19.93
N GLY A 135 19.13 -6.86 -18.74
CA GLY A 135 19.91 -5.82 -18.04
C GLY A 135 21.17 -6.30 -17.29
N LYS A 136 21.70 -7.50 -17.59
CA LYS A 136 22.79 -8.14 -16.81
C LYS A 136 24.05 -7.28 -16.70
N ASP A 137 24.48 -6.66 -17.80
CA ASP A 137 25.71 -5.87 -17.84
C ASP A 137 25.53 -4.53 -17.10
N GLY A 138 24.36 -3.90 -17.23
CA GLY A 138 24.00 -2.70 -16.48
C GLY A 138 23.94 -2.96 -14.97
N LEU A 139 23.32 -4.06 -14.56
CA LEU A 139 23.27 -4.47 -13.15
C LEU A 139 24.68 -4.77 -12.62
N ARG A 140 25.54 -5.44 -13.40
CA ARG A 140 26.93 -5.69 -12.99
C ARG A 140 27.68 -4.39 -12.70
N ALA A 141 27.64 -3.44 -13.63
CA ALA A 141 28.27 -2.13 -13.45
C ALA A 141 27.71 -1.37 -12.24
N ALA A 142 26.39 -1.44 -12.01
CA ALA A 142 25.76 -0.81 -10.87
C ALA A 142 26.16 -1.47 -9.53
N LEU A 143 26.33 -2.79 -9.48
CA LEU A 143 26.84 -3.51 -8.30
C LEU A 143 28.33 -3.21 -8.05
N ASP A 144 29.13 -3.00 -9.09
CA ASP A 144 30.51 -2.51 -8.97
C ASP A 144 30.55 -1.10 -8.37
N ASP A 145 29.68 -0.19 -8.83
CA ASP A 145 29.55 1.17 -8.29
C ASP A 145 29.07 1.17 -6.83
N LEU A 146 28.09 0.34 -6.48
CA LEU A 146 27.65 0.19 -5.08
C LEU A 146 28.77 -0.29 -4.16
N ASP A 147 29.60 -1.24 -4.61
CA ASP A 147 30.74 -1.72 -3.81
C ASP A 147 31.77 -0.60 -3.62
N ALA A 148 32.06 0.16 -4.67
CA ALA A 148 32.95 1.32 -4.60
C ALA A 148 32.42 2.39 -3.63
N LYS A 149 31.12 2.74 -3.72
CA LYS A 149 30.44 3.68 -2.82
C LYS A 149 30.50 3.21 -1.36
N ALA A 150 30.18 1.95 -1.10
CA ALA A 150 30.21 1.37 0.24
C ALA A 150 31.63 1.40 0.84
N ARG A 151 32.66 1.03 0.08
CA ARG A 151 34.07 1.13 0.51
C ARG A 151 34.54 2.56 0.70
N GLY A 152 33.98 3.50 -0.08
CA GLY A 152 34.19 4.94 0.07
C GLY A 152 33.47 5.56 1.27
N GLY A 153 32.75 4.77 2.08
CA GLY A 153 32.04 5.25 3.27
C GLY A 153 30.70 5.90 3.01
N THR A 154 30.16 5.77 1.78
CA THR A 154 28.77 6.19 1.52
C THR A 154 27.82 5.29 2.30
N MET A 155 26.85 5.90 2.97
CA MET A 155 25.86 5.21 3.79
C MET A 155 24.48 5.30 3.13
N TRP A 156 23.55 4.48 3.61
CA TRP A 156 22.12 4.68 3.34
C TRP A 156 21.71 6.13 3.70
N PRO A 157 20.91 6.83 2.87
CA PRO A 157 20.24 6.39 1.63
C PRO A 157 21.01 6.61 0.32
N GLY A 158 22.31 6.95 0.38
CA GLY A 158 23.14 7.20 -0.81
C GLY A 158 23.68 5.95 -1.52
N LEU A 159 23.45 4.76 -0.97
CA LEU A 159 23.86 3.48 -1.56
C LEU A 159 22.87 3.03 -2.64
N VAL A 160 22.81 3.80 -3.73
CA VAL A 160 22.04 3.51 -4.95
C VAL A 160 22.92 3.66 -6.19
N ALA A 161 22.70 2.81 -7.19
CA ALA A 161 23.36 2.87 -8.48
C ALA A 161 22.43 2.38 -9.60
N GLY A 162 22.80 2.67 -10.85
CA GLY A 162 22.03 2.28 -12.04
C GLY A 162 21.67 3.48 -12.90
N PRO A 163 21.07 3.23 -14.08
CA PRO A 163 20.82 4.26 -15.08
C PRO A 163 19.94 5.40 -14.54
N GLN A 164 18.96 5.09 -13.68
CA GLN A 164 18.02 6.08 -13.16
C GLN A 164 18.45 6.71 -11.83
N ALA A 165 19.51 6.23 -11.18
CA ALA A 165 19.93 6.75 -9.87
C ALA A 165 20.33 8.24 -9.90
N GLY A 166 20.92 8.67 -11.03
CA GLY A 166 21.35 10.05 -11.25
C GLY A 166 22.30 10.60 -10.17
N SER A 167 22.50 11.92 -10.17
CA SER A 167 23.22 12.66 -9.12
C SER A 167 22.28 13.33 -8.12
N ASN A 168 21.03 13.60 -8.50
CA ASN A 168 20.00 14.13 -7.62
C ASN A 168 19.33 12.99 -6.84
N LEU A 169 19.94 12.64 -5.71
CA LEU A 169 19.46 11.52 -4.88
C LEU A 169 18.02 11.71 -4.36
N LEU A 170 17.60 12.95 -4.02
CA LEU A 170 16.22 13.16 -3.57
C LEU A 170 15.25 12.98 -4.74
N GLY A 171 15.55 13.59 -5.89
CA GLY A 171 14.74 13.43 -7.11
C GLY A 171 14.53 11.96 -7.47
N TYR A 172 15.59 11.14 -7.42
CA TYR A 172 15.48 9.70 -7.62
C TYR A 172 14.47 9.02 -6.68
N TRP A 173 14.53 9.30 -5.37
CA TRP A 173 13.61 8.68 -4.42
C TRP A 173 12.17 9.19 -4.57
N LEU A 174 11.98 10.45 -4.96
CA LEU A 174 10.65 11.02 -5.23
C LEU A 174 10.04 10.44 -6.51
N GLU A 175 10.82 10.35 -7.59
CA GLU A 175 10.41 9.68 -8.84
C GLU A 175 10.04 8.21 -8.59
N LEU A 176 10.84 7.51 -7.79
CA LEU A 176 10.54 6.14 -7.40
C LEU A 176 9.25 6.05 -6.55
N ALA A 177 8.95 7.04 -5.70
CA ALA A 177 7.72 7.09 -4.93
C ALA A 177 6.49 7.22 -5.84
N SER A 178 6.57 8.12 -6.83
CA SER A 178 5.55 8.27 -7.87
C SER A 178 5.37 6.98 -8.68
N GLY A 179 6.47 6.31 -9.06
CA GLY A 179 6.41 5.02 -9.76
C GLY A 179 5.77 3.90 -8.93
N VAL A 180 6.03 3.86 -7.61
CA VAL A 180 5.38 2.90 -6.70
C VAL A 180 3.88 3.17 -6.64
N VAL A 181 3.49 4.44 -6.52
CA VAL A 181 2.09 4.86 -6.50
C VAL A 181 1.37 4.49 -7.80
N ALA A 182 1.96 4.80 -8.94
CA ALA A 182 1.43 4.43 -10.26
C ALA A 182 1.27 2.91 -10.40
N SER A 183 2.25 2.12 -9.92
CA SER A 183 2.17 0.66 -9.94
C SER A 183 1.01 0.10 -9.14
N VAL A 184 0.59 0.79 -8.07
CA VAL A 184 -0.55 0.38 -7.24
C VAL A 184 -1.89 0.77 -7.88
N ASP A 185 -1.95 1.95 -8.50
CA ASP A 185 -3.19 2.47 -9.08
C ASP A 185 -3.50 1.86 -10.44
N GLU A 186 -2.47 1.64 -11.26
CA GLU A 186 -2.60 1.29 -12.68
C GLU A 186 -2.08 -0.12 -13.01
N GLY A 187 -1.48 -0.80 -12.02
CA GLY A 187 -0.94 -2.15 -12.20
C GLY A 187 -2.02 -3.17 -12.59
N ILE A 188 -1.95 -3.65 -13.83
CA ILE A 188 -2.87 -4.67 -14.39
C ILE A 188 -2.56 -6.07 -13.81
N LEU A 189 -1.29 -6.32 -13.46
CA LEU A 189 -0.82 -7.58 -12.93
C LEU A 189 -0.79 -7.55 -11.39
N PRO A 190 -1.12 -8.67 -10.72
CA PRO A 190 -0.96 -8.78 -9.28
C PRO A 190 0.54 -8.84 -8.93
N VAL A 191 1.20 -7.68 -8.87
CA VAL A 191 2.49 -7.57 -8.22
C VAL A 191 2.30 -7.97 -6.75
N SER A 192 3.25 -8.73 -6.18
CA SER A 192 3.18 -9.07 -4.75
C SER A 192 3.14 -7.79 -3.93
N ARG A 193 1.96 -7.49 -3.36
CA ARG A 193 1.74 -6.30 -2.52
C ARG A 193 2.76 -6.18 -1.39
N GLU A 194 3.26 -7.30 -0.87
CA GLU A 194 4.30 -7.32 0.16
C GLU A 194 5.62 -6.74 -0.35
N ARG A 195 6.03 -7.09 -1.58
CA ARG A 195 7.26 -6.54 -2.19
C ARG A 195 7.15 -5.05 -2.47
N LEU A 196 5.97 -4.60 -2.92
CA LEU A 196 5.72 -3.17 -3.12
C LEU A 196 5.63 -2.41 -1.79
N ALA A 197 5.13 -3.02 -0.72
CA ALA A 197 5.12 -2.42 0.61
C ALA A 197 6.54 -2.21 1.15
N ASP A 198 7.45 -3.19 0.96
CA ASP A 198 8.86 -3.02 1.33
C ASP A 198 9.55 -1.94 0.48
N LEU A 199 9.29 -1.91 -0.84
CA LEU A 199 9.81 -0.85 -1.71
C LEU A 199 9.30 0.53 -1.27
N ALA A 200 8.00 0.66 -0.99
CA ALA A 200 7.41 1.89 -0.50
C ALA A 200 8.02 2.36 0.82
N HIS A 201 8.27 1.43 1.75
CA HIS A 201 8.98 1.72 3.00
C HIS A 201 10.36 2.34 2.73
N TRP A 202 11.20 1.66 1.93
CA TRP A 202 12.56 2.13 1.64
C TRP A 202 12.57 3.48 0.95
N THR A 203 11.71 3.65 -0.06
CA THR A 203 11.59 4.90 -0.79
C THR A 203 11.20 6.06 0.14
N ALA A 204 10.16 5.86 0.96
CA ALA A 204 9.70 6.91 1.87
C ALA A 204 10.68 7.19 3.02
N ALA A 205 11.40 6.16 3.50
CA ALA A 205 12.45 6.31 4.51
C ALA A 205 13.68 7.05 3.97
N ALA A 206 14.09 6.75 2.74
CA ALA A 206 15.20 7.44 2.09
C ALA A 206 14.89 8.92 1.85
N ALA A 207 13.72 9.22 1.29
CA ALA A 207 13.29 10.60 1.06
C ALA A 207 13.19 11.38 2.38
N ALA A 208 12.58 10.80 3.42
CA ALA A 208 12.49 11.44 4.74
C ALA A 208 13.87 11.81 5.31
N SER A 209 14.85 10.89 5.26
CA SER A 209 16.21 11.16 5.73
C SER A 209 16.90 12.30 4.98
N LEU A 210 16.56 12.50 3.69
CA LEU A 210 17.11 13.58 2.87
C LEU A 210 16.37 14.91 3.08
N LEU A 211 15.06 14.88 3.34
CA LEU A 211 14.27 16.06 3.69
C LEU A 211 14.70 16.63 5.06
N GLU A 212 15.02 15.77 6.03
CA GLU A 212 15.59 16.17 7.33
C GLU A 212 16.92 16.93 7.21
N GLN A 213 17.64 16.74 6.10
CA GLN A 213 18.88 17.47 5.79
C GLN A 213 18.62 18.85 5.14
N GLY A 214 17.38 19.32 5.13
CA GLY A 214 17.00 20.64 4.62
C GLY A 214 16.70 20.66 3.11
N LYS A 215 16.51 19.50 2.48
CA LYS A 215 16.00 19.46 1.11
C LYS A 215 14.48 19.68 1.11
N HIS A 216 13.96 20.12 -0.04
CA HIS A 216 12.54 20.42 -0.21
C HIS A 216 11.89 19.44 -1.18
N ALA A 217 10.64 19.10 -0.88
CA ALA A 217 9.72 18.35 -1.72
C ALA A 217 8.46 19.20 -1.90
N ASP A 218 7.87 19.18 -3.09
CA ASP A 218 6.60 19.86 -3.32
C ASP A 218 5.43 19.08 -2.69
N ALA A 219 4.20 19.51 -2.92
CA ALA A 219 3.07 18.92 -2.25
C ALA A 219 2.63 17.57 -2.87
N ASP A 220 2.88 17.40 -4.17
CA ASP A 220 2.62 16.15 -4.91
C ASP A 220 3.63 15.09 -4.49
N ASP A 221 4.89 15.47 -4.35
CA ASP A 221 5.96 14.65 -3.78
C ASP A 221 5.59 14.13 -2.38
N LEU A 222 5.14 15.03 -1.50
CA LEU A 222 4.70 14.65 -0.15
C LEU A 222 3.47 13.74 -0.20
N GLY A 223 2.57 13.96 -1.16
CA GLY A 223 1.42 13.10 -1.41
C GLY A 223 1.85 11.68 -1.78
N ALA A 224 2.76 11.53 -2.74
CA ALA A 224 3.32 10.25 -3.14
C ALA A 224 4.04 9.53 -1.98
N LEU A 225 4.81 10.28 -1.18
CA LEU A 225 5.47 9.74 0.02
C LEU A 225 4.46 9.29 1.08
N ALA A 226 3.40 10.05 1.33
CA ALA A 226 2.34 9.66 2.26
C ALA A 226 1.66 8.37 1.80
N ARG A 227 1.39 8.23 0.50
CA ARG A 227 0.84 7.01 -0.09
C ARG A 227 1.80 5.81 0.02
N CYS A 228 3.10 6.02 -0.14
CA CYS A 228 4.11 4.99 0.12
C CYS A 228 4.10 4.53 1.59
N ARG A 229 4.07 5.46 2.55
CA ARG A 229 3.97 5.14 3.99
C ARG A 229 2.71 4.33 4.30
N LEU A 230 1.58 4.71 3.71
CA LEU A 230 0.33 3.95 3.85
C LEU A 230 0.43 2.54 3.28
N LEU A 231 1.05 2.36 2.10
CA LEU A 231 1.28 1.04 1.51
C LEU A 231 2.17 0.16 2.39
N ALA A 232 3.17 0.76 3.04
CA ALA A 232 4.04 0.11 4.01
C ALA A 232 3.36 -0.18 5.37
N GLY A 233 2.12 0.27 5.59
CA GLY A 233 1.38 0.13 6.85
C GLY A 233 1.79 1.14 7.94
N GLU A 234 2.45 2.23 7.58
CA GLU A 234 3.02 3.27 8.45
C GLU A 234 2.09 4.49 8.51
N ALA A 235 0.89 4.28 9.07
CA ALA A 235 -0.17 5.29 9.09
C ALA A 235 0.22 6.56 9.87
N GLU A 236 0.97 6.40 10.96
CA GLU A 236 1.42 7.48 11.84
C GLU A 236 2.42 8.42 11.12
N GLU A 237 3.31 7.89 10.28
CA GLU A 237 4.21 8.65 9.41
C GLU A 237 3.45 9.30 8.26
N ALA A 238 2.52 8.58 7.62
CA ALA A 238 1.73 9.10 6.52
C ALA A 238 0.89 10.32 6.93
N THR A 239 0.21 10.24 8.07
CA THR A 239 -0.64 11.33 8.58
C THR A 239 0.16 12.59 8.94
N ARG A 240 1.42 12.46 9.36
CA ARG A 240 2.33 13.60 9.55
C ARG A 240 2.68 14.32 8.24
N LEU A 241 2.89 13.56 7.15
CA LEU A 241 3.11 14.14 5.82
C LEU A 241 1.86 14.87 5.34
N LEU A 242 0.67 14.26 5.53
CA LEU A 242 -0.60 14.89 5.17
C LEU A 242 -0.87 16.16 5.98
N ASP A 243 -0.54 16.20 7.28
CA ASP A 243 -0.63 17.44 8.08
C ASP A 243 0.26 18.55 7.50
N THR A 244 1.43 18.20 6.97
CA THR A 244 2.32 19.15 6.28
C THR A 244 1.66 19.69 5.00
N ILE A 245 1.01 18.84 4.20
CA ILE A 245 0.29 19.24 2.98
C ILE A 245 -0.92 20.13 3.31
N ILE A 246 -1.71 19.76 4.33
CA ILE A 246 -2.89 20.51 4.79
C ILE A 246 -2.48 21.92 5.22
N ALA A 247 -1.34 22.05 5.91
CA ALA A 247 -0.84 23.33 6.41
C ALA A 247 -0.28 24.26 5.31
N ARG A 248 0.02 23.76 4.10
CA ARG A 248 0.47 24.60 2.99
C ARG A 248 -0.66 25.49 2.48
N THR A 249 -0.33 26.73 2.18
CA THR A 249 -1.24 27.76 1.67
C THR A 249 -0.56 28.57 0.56
N GLY A 250 -1.33 29.23 -0.31
CA GLY A 250 -0.77 30.03 -1.41
C GLY A 250 -0.33 29.17 -2.60
N GLU A 251 0.79 29.53 -3.23
CA GLU A 251 1.30 28.87 -4.45
C GLU A 251 1.79 27.43 -4.20
N ASP A 252 2.14 27.08 -2.95
CA ASP A 252 2.59 25.73 -2.56
C ASP A 252 1.45 24.80 -2.13
N ALA A 253 0.20 25.26 -2.21
CA ALA A 253 -0.97 24.50 -1.82
C ALA A 253 -1.40 23.53 -2.94
N VAL A 254 -1.65 22.27 -2.59
CA VAL A 254 -2.42 21.36 -3.47
C VAL A 254 -3.80 21.94 -3.76
N ASP A 255 -4.39 21.59 -4.89
CA ASP A 255 -5.79 21.93 -5.12
C ASP A 255 -6.71 21.19 -4.13
N ASP A 256 -7.91 21.74 -3.97
CA ASP A 256 -8.88 21.30 -2.97
C ASP A 256 -9.42 19.89 -3.27
N GLU A 257 -9.56 19.52 -4.54
CA GLU A 257 -10.02 18.20 -4.97
C GLU A 257 -8.97 17.14 -4.68
N HIS A 258 -7.72 17.40 -5.06
CA HIS A 258 -6.59 16.52 -4.78
C HIS A 258 -6.36 16.33 -3.27
N LEU A 259 -6.54 17.38 -2.46
CA LEU A 259 -6.47 17.24 -1.00
C LEU A 259 -7.53 16.26 -0.47
N LEU A 260 -8.77 16.36 -0.95
CA LEU A 260 -9.85 15.45 -0.55
C LEU A 260 -9.59 14.02 -1.00
N GLU A 261 -9.05 13.83 -2.20
CA GLU A 261 -8.62 12.51 -2.69
C GLU A 261 -7.54 11.90 -1.78
N LEU A 262 -6.52 12.67 -1.41
CA LEU A 262 -5.47 12.22 -0.48
C LEU A 262 -6.05 11.83 0.88
N ILE A 263 -6.99 12.61 1.43
CA ILE A 263 -7.68 12.30 2.69
C ILE A 263 -8.47 10.98 2.56
N GLN A 264 -9.21 10.81 1.47
CA GLN A 264 -10.01 9.60 1.24
C GLN A 264 -9.11 8.36 1.03
N HIS A 265 -7.98 8.48 0.33
CA HIS A 265 -6.99 7.42 0.18
C HIS A 265 -6.35 7.05 1.52
N ALA A 266 -5.99 8.03 2.35
CA ALA A 266 -5.43 7.82 3.68
C ALA A 266 -6.38 7.08 4.60
N ALA A 267 -7.66 7.47 4.61
CA ALA A 267 -8.68 6.80 5.39
C ALA A 267 -8.89 5.34 4.94
N ASN A 268 -8.98 5.11 3.63
CA ASN A 268 -9.14 3.77 3.08
C ASN A 268 -7.93 2.87 3.37
N ALA A 269 -6.72 3.42 3.31
CA ALA A 269 -5.52 2.68 3.68
C ALA A 269 -5.47 2.38 5.19
N CYS A 270 -5.76 3.36 6.05
CA CYS A 270 -5.87 3.13 7.49
C CYS A 270 -6.87 2.01 7.80
N ALA A 271 -8.04 2.02 7.16
CA ALA A 271 -9.02 0.95 7.30
C ALA A 271 -8.48 -0.42 6.87
N ARG A 272 -7.86 -0.51 5.68
CA ARG A 272 -7.30 -1.76 5.14
C ARG A 272 -6.19 -2.36 6.02
N HIS A 273 -5.39 -1.53 6.67
CA HIS A 273 -4.27 -1.97 7.52
C HIS A 273 -4.64 -2.11 9.01
N ALA A 274 -5.95 -2.13 9.35
CA ALA A 274 -6.43 -2.17 10.73
C ALA A 274 -5.90 -1.01 11.61
N LYS A 275 -5.62 0.13 10.99
CA LYS A 275 -5.14 1.39 11.58
C LYS A 275 -6.23 2.48 11.59
N GLY A 276 -7.50 2.08 11.55
CA GLY A 276 -8.63 3.02 11.49
C GLY A 276 -8.65 4.05 12.64
N SER A 277 -8.16 3.69 13.82
CA SER A 277 -8.08 4.62 14.97
C SER A 277 -7.10 5.76 14.72
N VAL A 278 -5.93 5.45 14.16
CA VAL A 278 -4.91 6.45 13.77
C VAL A 278 -5.50 7.43 12.75
N GLY A 279 -6.17 6.90 11.72
CA GLY A 279 -6.82 7.72 10.71
C GLY A 279 -7.93 8.61 11.29
N ALA A 280 -8.77 8.07 12.19
CA ALA A 280 -9.84 8.83 12.83
C ALA A 280 -9.26 9.96 13.70
N GLU A 281 -8.32 9.65 14.59
CA GLU A 281 -7.68 10.63 15.49
C GLU A 281 -6.98 11.75 14.72
N TRP A 282 -6.27 11.39 13.63
CA TRP A 282 -5.67 12.36 12.72
C TRP A 282 -6.73 13.28 12.10
N LEU A 283 -7.75 12.70 11.47
CA LEU A 283 -8.74 13.49 10.75
C LEU A 283 -9.56 14.37 11.70
N GLU A 284 -9.89 13.89 12.91
CA GLU A 284 -10.53 14.73 13.95
C GLU A 284 -9.68 15.93 14.35
N ARG A 285 -8.38 15.72 14.55
CA ARG A 285 -7.43 16.79 14.90
C ARG A 285 -7.29 17.80 13.76
N SER A 286 -7.24 17.33 12.52
CA SER A 286 -6.94 18.16 11.35
C SER A 286 -8.18 18.77 10.70
N LEU A 287 -9.38 18.30 11.06
CA LEU A 287 -10.66 18.77 10.52
C LEU A 287 -10.85 20.30 10.64
N PRO A 288 -10.54 20.98 11.76
CA PRO A 288 -10.66 22.44 11.83
C PRO A 288 -9.80 23.17 10.80
N THR A 289 -8.59 22.68 10.53
CA THR A 289 -7.69 23.26 9.52
C THR A 289 -8.19 22.98 8.11
N ILE A 290 -8.66 21.76 7.87
CA ILE A 290 -9.29 21.39 6.58
C ILE A 290 -10.52 22.27 6.33
N GLU A 291 -11.33 22.53 7.34
CA GLU A 291 -12.52 23.38 7.21
C GLU A 291 -12.20 24.86 7.01
N ALA A 292 -11.12 25.35 7.62
CA ALA A 292 -10.65 26.71 7.39
C ALA A 292 -10.21 26.91 5.92
N ARG A 293 -9.73 25.83 5.27
CA ARG A 293 -9.25 25.84 3.88
C ARG A 293 -10.36 25.57 2.87
N LEU A 294 -11.06 24.44 3.01
CA LEU A 294 -12.06 23.94 2.06
C LEU A 294 -13.48 24.45 2.35
N GLY A 295 -13.68 25.22 3.42
CA GLY A 295 -15.00 25.47 3.98
C GLY A 295 -15.56 24.22 4.68
N ARG A 296 -16.86 24.25 5.03
CA ARG A 296 -17.55 23.15 5.72
C ARG A 296 -17.76 21.92 4.80
N SER A 297 -16.67 21.28 4.37
CA SER A 297 -16.68 20.15 3.43
C SER A 297 -17.48 18.97 4.00
N TYR A 298 -18.47 18.52 3.24
CA TYR A 298 -19.25 17.33 3.56
C TYR A 298 -18.39 16.06 3.45
N ASP A 299 -17.57 15.96 2.40
CA ASP A 299 -16.77 14.77 2.10
C ASP A 299 -15.73 14.49 3.17
N ALA A 300 -15.03 15.51 3.69
CA ALA A 300 -14.08 15.34 4.78
C ALA A 300 -14.73 14.75 6.03
N VAL A 301 -15.95 15.17 6.37
CA VAL A 301 -16.69 14.62 7.52
C VAL A 301 -17.26 13.25 7.21
N LEU A 302 -17.63 12.97 5.96
CA LEU A 302 -18.08 11.63 5.57
C LEU A 302 -16.94 10.62 5.72
N VAL A 303 -15.72 11.01 5.35
CA VAL A 303 -14.52 10.20 5.59
C VAL A 303 -14.31 9.95 7.09
N LEU A 304 -14.42 10.99 7.92
CA LEU A 304 -14.31 10.85 9.38
C LEU A 304 -15.39 9.89 9.93
N PHE A 305 -16.63 10.05 9.47
CA PHE A 305 -17.73 9.17 9.87
C PHE A 305 -17.45 7.70 9.54
N LYS A 306 -16.96 7.42 8.32
CA LYS A 306 -16.59 6.06 7.88
C LYS A 306 -15.52 5.45 8.78
N LEU A 307 -14.48 6.21 9.11
CA LEU A 307 -13.41 5.75 10.02
C LEU A 307 -13.95 5.44 11.42
N LEU A 308 -14.74 6.36 11.99
CA LEU A 308 -15.33 6.18 13.32
C LEU A 308 -16.31 5.00 13.37
N ALA A 309 -17.12 4.82 12.34
CA ALA A 309 -18.03 3.68 12.24
C ALA A 309 -17.24 2.37 12.14
N GLY A 310 -16.17 2.38 11.34
CA GLY A 310 -15.29 1.26 11.13
C GLY A 310 -14.53 0.76 12.35
N ILE A 311 -14.17 1.66 13.26
CA ILE A 311 -13.56 1.33 14.55
C ILE A 311 -14.58 1.13 15.67
N GLN A 312 -15.88 1.20 15.37
CA GLN A 312 -16.97 1.08 16.35
C GLN A 312 -16.89 2.13 17.47
N ALA A 313 -16.69 3.40 17.09
CA ALA A 313 -16.73 4.53 18.01
C ALA A 313 -18.05 4.59 18.81
N SER A 314 -18.04 5.32 19.94
CA SER A 314 -19.20 5.38 20.81
C SER A 314 -20.43 5.97 20.10
N PRO A 315 -21.66 5.59 20.53
CA PRO A 315 -22.90 6.14 19.98
C PRO A 315 -22.92 7.67 19.98
N GLU A 316 -22.47 8.31 21.06
CA GLU A 316 -22.46 9.77 21.21
C GLU A 316 -21.55 10.42 20.16
N LYS A 317 -20.39 9.81 19.92
CA LYS A 317 -19.40 10.28 18.96
C LYS A 317 -19.92 10.18 17.52
N LEU A 318 -20.53 9.06 17.15
CA LEU A 318 -21.12 8.92 15.81
C LEU A 318 -22.34 9.81 15.60
N VAL A 319 -23.17 10.01 16.62
CA VAL A 319 -24.30 10.96 16.54
C VAL A 319 -23.79 12.39 16.33
N ALA A 320 -22.74 12.81 17.04
CA ALA A 320 -22.16 14.14 16.87
C ALA A 320 -21.66 14.37 15.43
N VAL A 321 -20.90 13.41 14.87
CA VAL A 321 -20.37 13.52 13.51
C VAL A 321 -21.49 13.40 12.45
N ALA A 322 -22.51 12.57 12.68
CA ALA A 322 -23.72 12.55 11.85
C ALA A 322 -24.45 13.91 11.84
N GLY A 323 -24.44 14.63 12.97
CA GLY A 323 -24.97 16.00 13.05
C GLY A 323 -24.21 16.96 12.13
N MET A 324 -22.88 16.86 12.13
CA MET A 324 -22.04 17.66 11.22
C MET A 324 -22.34 17.37 9.75
N LEU A 325 -22.57 16.10 9.38
CA LEU A 325 -23.00 15.73 8.02
C LEU A 325 -24.36 16.35 7.66
N GLN A 326 -25.34 16.23 8.57
CA GLN A 326 -26.69 16.74 8.35
C GLN A 326 -26.71 18.26 8.17
N GLU A 327 -25.91 19.00 8.95
CA GLU A 327 -25.79 20.45 8.88
C GLU A 327 -25.18 20.94 7.56
N ARG A 328 -24.28 20.14 6.95
CA ARG A 328 -23.60 20.47 5.70
C ARG A 328 -24.44 20.15 4.48
N ASP A 329 -24.98 18.94 4.41
CA ASP A 329 -25.88 18.52 3.34
C ASP A 329 -26.88 17.47 3.83
N ARG A 330 -28.10 17.94 4.15
CA ARG A 330 -29.19 17.08 4.61
C ARG A 330 -29.63 16.03 3.58
N LYS A 331 -29.51 16.31 2.28
CA LYS A 331 -29.98 15.40 1.22
C LYS A 331 -28.98 14.26 1.06
N SER A 332 -27.70 14.57 0.92
CA SER A 332 -26.62 13.58 0.80
C SER A 332 -26.52 12.75 2.08
N PHE A 333 -26.59 13.40 3.25
CA PHE A 333 -26.63 12.73 4.56
C PHE A 333 -27.63 11.57 4.64
N LYS A 334 -28.88 11.81 4.22
CA LYS A 334 -29.92 10.78 4.24
C LYS A 334 -29.61 9.65 3.26
N ASN A 335 -29.08 9.97 2.08
CA ASN A 335 -28.76 8.98 1.07
C ASN A 335 -27.64 8.07 1.56
N ASP A 336 -26.54 8.64 2.06
CA ASP A 336 -25.34 7.89 2.38
C ASP A 336 -25.55 6.98 3.59
N LEU A 337 -26.21 7.45 4.65
CA LEU A 337 -26.50 6.63 5.82
C LEU A 337 -27.44 5.44 5.52
N MET A 338 -28.28 5.55 4.49
CA MET A 338 -29.35 4.59 4.20
C MET A 338 -29.05 3.66 3.03
N ARG A 339 -28.10 4.00 2.16
CA ARG A 339 -27.85 3.30 0.89
C ARG A 339 -26.40 2.92 0.66
N GLU A 340 -25.45 3.65 1.21
CA GLU A 340 -24.03 3.39 1.00
C GLU A 340 -23.46 2.43 2.07
N PRO A 341 -22.45 1.62 1.73
CA PRO A 341 -21.81 0.69 2.67
C PRO A 341 -20.84 1.41 3.61
N LEU A 342 -21.34 2.35 4.42
CA LEU A 342 -20.53 3.16 5.35
C LEU A 342 -20.13 2.42 6.64
N TRP A 343 -20.85 1.34 6.97
CA TRP A 343 -20.82 0.71 8.28
C TRP A 343 -19.90 -0.53 8.34
N VAL A 344 -18.93 -0.60 7.43
CA VAL A 344 -18.00 -1.74 7.37
C VAL A 344 -16.99 -1.62 8.50
N VAL A 345 -17.04 -2.56 9.45
CA VAL A 345 -16.13 -2.65 10.59
C VAL A 345 -14.83 -3.31 10.15
N HIS A 346 -13.72 -2.62 10.40
CA HIS A 346 -12.36 -3.03 10.03
C HIS A 346 -11.41 -3.13 11.25
N ALA A 347 -11.98 -3.08 12.46
CA ALA A 347 -11.25 -3.45 13.68
C ALA A 347 -10.86 -4.94 13.64
N GLU A 348 -9.62 -5.26 14.03
CA GLU A 348 -9.09 -6.63 14.06
C GLU A 348 -9.89 -7.53 15.02
N ASP A 349 -10.28 -6.98 16.17
CA ASP A 349 -11.23 -7.60 17.09
C ASP A 349 -12.56 -6.82 17.07
N PRO A 350 -13.64 -7.37 16.50
CA PRO A 350 -14.94 -6.73 16.50
C PRO A 350 -15.62 -6.78 17.88
N GLY A 351 -15.09 -7.52 18.85
CA GLY A 351 -15.71 -7.78 20.15
C GLY A 351 -16.89 -8.74 20.04
N GLU A 352 -17.92 -8.51 20.88
CA GLU A 352 -19.14 -9.32 20.84
C GLU A 352 -19.84 -9.21 19.48
N VAL A 353 -20.17 -10.35 18.90
CA VAL A 353 -20.88 -10.45 17.62
C VAL A 353 -22.23 -11.12 17.79
N LEU A 354 -23.22 -10.58 17.08
CA LEU A 354 -24.61 -11.01 17.11
C LEU A 354 -24.97 -11.74 15.80
N ASP A 355 -25.87 -12.70 15.91
CA ASP A 355 -26.59 -13.22 14.75
C ASP A 355 -27.76 -12.29 14.37
N THR A 356 -28.47 -12.61 13.28
CA THR A 356 -29.59 -11.78 12.78
C THR A 356 -30.76 -11.71 13.76
N ASN A 357 -31.01 -12.74 14.56
CA ASN A 357 -32.12 -12.78 15.52
C ASN A 357 -31.79 -11.95 16.77
N ALA A 358 -30.57 -12.08 17.29
CA ALA A 358 -30.08 -11.28 18.41
C ALA A 358 -30.00 -9.80 18.03
N ALA A 359 -29.48 -9.47 16.85
CA ALA A 359 -29.47 -8.09 16.34
C ALA A 359 -30.90 -7.54 16.18
N ALA A 360 -31.84 -8.35 15.68
CA ALA A 360 -33.24 -7.95 15.54
C ALA A 360 -33.88 -7.61 16.89
N ALA A 361 -33.58 -8.37 17.94
CA ALA A 361 -34.04 -8.10 19.30
C ALA A 361 -33.50 -6.77 19.85
N VAL A 362 -32.21 -6.48 19.62
CA VAL A 362 -31.58 -5.21 20.06
C VAL A 362 -32.19 -4.00 19.36
N ILE A 363 -32.48 -4.10 18.06
CA ILE A 363 -33.06 -3.00 17.27
C ILE A 363 -34.58 -2.88 17.46
N GLY A 364 -35.26 -3.94 17.94
CA GLY A 364 -36.72 -3.97 17.99
C GLY A 364 -37.36 -4.04 16.60
N ARG A 365 -36.76 -4.83 15.70
CA ARG A 365 -37.23 -5.07 14.32
C ARG A 365 -37.22 -6.57 14.00
N SER A 366 -37.68 -6.97 12.82
CA SER A 366 -37.66 -8.38 12.41
C SER A 366 -36.28 -8.84 11.94
N SER A 367 -36.00 -10.14 12.02
CA SER A 367 -34.76 -10.72 11.47
C SER A 367 -34.64 -10.52 9.96
N THR A 368 -35.77 -10.51 9.23
CA THR A 368 -35.81 -10.16 7.79
C THR A 368 -35.37 -8.72 7.52
N PHE A 369 -35.73 -7.77 8.38
CA PHE A 369 -35.26 -6.39 8.28
C PHE A 369 -33.74 -6.32 8.41
N ILE A 370 -33.18 -7.02 9.40
CA ILE A 370 -31.72 -7.09 9.63
C ILE A 370 -31.01 -7.76 8.44
N ALA A 371 -31.52 -8.90 7.96
CA ALA A 371 -30.95 -9.62 6.82
C ALA A 371 -30.88 -8.73 5.57
N LYS A 372 -31.98 -8.04 5.24
CA LYS A 372 -32.03 -7.12 4.09
C LYS A 372 -31.02 -5.97 4.23
N ARG A 373 -30.88 -5.38 5.41
CA ARG A 373 -29.90 -4.31 5.66
C ARG A 373 -28.46 -4.82 5.56
N LEU A 374 -28.20 -6.05 6.00
CA LEU A 374 -26.90 -6.70 5.91
C LEU A 374 -26.52 -7.00 4.45
N GLU A 375 -27.46 -7.50 3.66
CA GLU A 375 -27.30 -7.69 2.21
C GLU A 375 -26.98 -6.37 1.50
N GLN A 376 -27.64 -5.29 1.90
CA GLN A 376 -27.41 -3.94 1.37
C GLN A 376 -26.13 -3.26 1.91
N GLY A 377 -25.48 -3.82 2.94
CA GLY A 377 -24.33 -3.19 3.60
C GLY A 377 -24.66 -1.93 4.42
N THR A 378 -25.93 -1.69 4.75
CA THR A 378 -26.42 -0.45 5.38
C THR A 378 -26.58 -0.57 6.90
N ILE A 379 -25.99 -1.61 7.48
CA ILE A 379 -25.90 -1.89 8.92
C ILE A 379 -24.49 -2.36 9.24
N PRO A 380 -23.99 -2.17 10.48
CA PRO A 380 -22.65 -2.61 10.87
C PRO A 380 -22.39 -4.07 10.55
N CYS A 381 -21.30 -4.32 9.85
CA CYS A 381 -20.88 -5.66 9.51
C CYS A 381 -19.37 -5.81 9.62
N HIS A 382 -18.94 -6.96 10.12
CA HIS A 382 -17.55 -7.40 10.12
C HIS A 382 -17.46 -8.66 9.26
N ARG A 383 -16.57 -8.66 8.27
CA ARG A 383 -16.36 -9.77 7.33
C ARG A 383 -15.02 -10.42 7.59
N ARG A 384 -15.03 -11.74 7.79
CA ARG A 384 -13.80 -12.55 7.86
C ARG A 384 -13.96 -13.76 6.94
N GLY A 385 -13.37 -13.69 5.75
CA GLY A 385 -13.65 -14.65 4.68
C GLY A 385 -15.12 -14.58 4.26
N GLU A 386 -15.78 -15.72 4.18
CA GLU A 386 -17.21 -15.82 3.82
C GLU A 386 -18.16 -15.50 4.98
N GLN A 387 -17.65 -15.39 6.22
CA GLN A 387 -18.49 -15.13 7.38
C GLN A 387 -18.77 -13.63 7.53
N VAL A 388 -20.06 -13.28 7.53
CA VAL A 388 -20.56 -11.96 7.92
C VAL A 388 -21.10 -12.03 9.35
N ARG A 389 -20.71 -11.08 10.18
CA ARG A 389 -21.14 -10.95 11.58
C ARG A 389 -21.56 -9.50 11.86
N ILE A 390 -22.45 -9.31 12.84
CA ILE A 390 -22.93 -7.99 13.26
C ILE A 390 -22.29 -7.65 14.62
N PRO A 391 -21.32 -6.73 14.68
CA PRO A 391 -20.71 -6.34 15.95
C PRO A 391 -21.71 -5.61 16.86
N ALA A 392 -21.83 -6.01 18.12
CA ALA A 392 -22.82 -5.48 19.06
C ALA A 392 -22.61 -3.98 19.34
N ARG A 393 -21.35 -3.55 19.50
CA ARG A 393 -20.99 -2.14 19.73
C ARG A 393 -21.30 -1.29 18.50
N GLY A 394 -20.87 -1.74 17.33
CA GLY A 394 -21.22 -1.10 16.05
C GLY A 394 -22.73 -0.96 15.89
N LEU A 395 -23.50 -2.03 16.16
CA LEU A 395 -24.96 -2.02 16.06
C LEU A 395 -25.62 -1.00 17.00
N ALA A 396 -25.14 -0.89 18.24
CA ALA A 396 -25.64 0.10 19.19
C ALA A 396 -25.39 1.54 18.70
N ALA A 397 -24.21 1.81 18.16
CA ALA A 397 -23.85 3.12 17.64
C ALA A 397 -24.67 3.47 16.36
N TRP A 398 -24.85 2.50 15.46
CA TRP A 398 -25.76 2.62 14.31
C TRP A 398 -27.20 2.92 14.75
N LYS A 399 -27.72 2.16 15.72
CA LYS A 399 -29.08 2.35 16.25
C LYS A 399 -29.26 3.79 16.75
N ALA A 400 -28.31 4.29 17.55
CA ALA A 400 -28.37 5.64 18.09
C ALA A 400 -28.41 6.72 17.01
N VAL A 401 -27.58 6.60 15.96
CA VAL A 401 -27.62 7.51 14.80
C VAL A 401 -28.99 7.44 14.11
N MET A 402 -29.45 6.24 13.80
CA MET A 402 -30.70 6.06 13.06
C MET A 402 -31.93 6.53 13.85
N GLU A 403 -31.98 6.33 15.17
CA GLU A 403 -33.06 6.80 16.04
C GLU A 403 -33.03 8.33 16.18
N THR A 404 -31.85 8.91 16.40
CA THR A 404 -31.68 10.38 16.55
C THR A 404 -32.20 11.13 15.33
N TYR A 405 -31.89 10.63 14.13
CA TYR A 405 -32.26 11.28 12.87
C TYR A 405 -33.53 10.70 12.22
N LYS A 406 -34.23 9.79 12.91
CA LYS A 406 -35.48 9.15 12.47
C LYS A 406 -35.35 8.51 11.08
N LEU A 407 -34.34 7.66 10.92
CA LEU A 407 -33.99 6.95 9.69
C LEU A 407 -34.35 5.46 9.72
N ILE A 408 -34.75 4.94 10.88
CA ILE A 408 -35.43 3.64 11.00
C ILE A 408 -36.94 3.90 10.87
N ASP A 409 -37.51 3.46 9.75
CA ASP A 409 -38.96 3.34 9.59
C ASP A 409 -39.48 2.08 10.34
#